data_AF-A0A935R209-F1
#
_entry.id   AF-A0A935R209-F1
#
_cell.length_a   1.000
_cell.length_b   1.000
_cell.length_c   1.000
_cell.angle_alpha   90.00
_cell.angle_beta   90.00
_cell.angle_gamma   90.00
#
_symmetry.space_group_name_H-M   'P 1'
#
loop_
_entity.id
_entity.type
_entity.pdbx_description
1 polymer ?
#
loop_
_entity_poly.entity_id
_entity_poly.type
_entity_poly.pdbx_seq_one_letter_code
_entity_poly.pdbx_strand_id
1 'polypeptide(L)'
;MGLALAATCGLRAFLPLFTLSGLSLAGKVSLGVGYEWMGTWPAALAFGVAVVLELVGDKVPAVDHALDGLGVVIKPVAATLATASMITGMDPLLAAVVGLITGGVAAEVIHLGKAKLRLASSAFTGTIGNPILSVLEDIAAFFAVLIAVLLPALALFGMSLFALFLVRRWRRKAAMSAAASA
;
A
#
# COMPACT_ATOMS: atom_id res chain seq x y z
N MET A 1 12.15 -5.68 -0.26
CA MET A 1 11.52 -4.77 -1.24
C MET A 1 10.03 -5.04 -1.39
N GLY A 2 9.58 -6.24 -1.79
CA GLY A 2 8.16 -6.56 -1.99
C GLY A 2 7.22 -6.13 -0.87
N LEU A 3 7.52 -6.49 0.38
CA LEU A 3 6.71 -6.08 1.54
C LEU A 3 6.64 -4.56 1.78
N ALA A 4 7.73 -3.84 1.52
CA ALA A 4 7.76 -2.38 1.70
C ALA A 4 6.92 -1.67 0.62
N LEU A 5 6.99 -2.17 -0.62
CA LEU A 5 6.11 -1.71 -1.70
C LEU A 5 4.65 -2.06 -1.41
N ALA A 6 4.39 -3.25 -0.87
CA ALA A 6 3.06 -3.68 -0.47
C ALA A 6 2.45 -2.80 0.62
N ALA A 7 3.21 -2.41 1.66
CA ALA A 7 2.73 -1.44 2.65
C ALA A 7 2.36 -0.08 1.99
N THR A 8 3.10 0.32 0.95
CA THR A 8 2.82 1.55 0.20
C THR A 8 1.54 1.46 -0.63
N CYS A 9 1.10 0.26 -1.03
CA CYS A 9 -0.20 0.04 -1.68
C CYS A 9 -1.37 0.54 -0.83
N GLY A 10 -1.21 0.53 0.50
CA GLY A 10 -2.21 1.08 1.43
C GLY A 10 -2.46 2.58 1.25
N LEU A 11 -1.48 3.34 0.76
CA LEU A 11 -1.65 4.75 0.38
C LEU A 11 -2.07 4.88 -1.09
N ARG A 12 -1.33 4.23 -1.99
CA ARG A 12 -1.57 4.26 -3.45
C ARG A 12 -1.47 2.85 -4.01
N ALA A 13 -2.58 2.28 -4.45
CA ALA A 13 -2.63 0.88 -4.87
C ALA A 13 -1.74 0.62 -6.09
N PHE A 14 -1.77 1.52 -7.07
CA PHE A 14 -1.17 1.26 -8.38
C PHE A 14 0.26 1.79 -8.53
N LEU A 15 0.66 2.79 -7.74
CA LEU A 15 2.00 3.40 -7.83
C LEU A 15 3.14 2.40 -7.57
N PRO A 16 3.06 1.51 -6.55
CA PRO A 16 4.06 0.48 -6.34
C PRO A 16 4.09 -0.57 -7.46
N LEU A 17 2.93 -0.94 -8.02
CA LEU A 17 2.85 -1.89 -9.13
C LEU A 17 3.44 -1.33 -10.41
N PHE A 18 3.10 -0.08 -10.75
CA PHE A 18 3.71 0.63 -11.87
C PHE A 18 5.23 0.70 -11.74
N THR A 19 5.71 0.97 -10.52
CA THR A 19 7.15 1.01 -10.23
C THR A 19 7.80 -0.36 -10.42
N LEU A 20 7.18 -1.45 -9.92
CA LEU A 20 7.68 -2.81 -10.13
C LEU A 20 7.73 -3.18 -11.62
N SER A 21 6.69 -2.87 -12.38
CA SER A 21 6.65 -3.08 -13.83
C SER A 21 7.78 -2.34 -14.53
N GLY A 22 8.00 -1.06 -14.21
CA GLY A 22 9.08 -0.27 -14.77
C GLY A 22 10.47 -0.80 -14.43
N LEU A 23 10.69 -1.23 -13.18
CA LEU A 23 11.94 -1.85 -12.75
C LEU A 23 12.21 -3.17 -13.45
N SER A 24 11.17 -3.98 -13.68
CA SER A 24 11.28 -5.23 -14.42
C SER A 24 11.60 -4.98 -15.90
N LEU A 25 10.90 -4.05 -16.55
CA LEU A 25 11.18 -3.64 -17.93
C LEU A 25 12.60 -3.07 -18.10
N ALA A 26 13.12 -2.37 -17.08
CA ALA A 26 14.49 -1.86 -17.06
C ALA A 26 15.56 -2.93 -16.73
N GLY A 27 15.16 -4.21 -16.56
CA GLY A 27 16.05 -5.31 -16.20
C GLY A 27 16.66 -5.20 -14.81
N LYS A 28 16.09 -4.38 -13.91
CA LYS A 28 16.60 -4.17 -12.55
C LYS A 28 16.05 -5.19 -11.55
N VAL A 29 14.92 -5.82 -11.86
CA VAL A 29 14.23 -6.76 -10.99
C VAL A 29 13.73 -7.95 -11.82
N SER A 30 14.00 -9.15 -11.35
CA SER A 30 13.34 -10.36 -11.83
C SER A 30 12.06 -10.62 -11.05
N LEU A 31 10.97 -10.89 -11.76
CA LEU A 31 9.69 -11.24 -11.16
C LEU A 31 9.60 -12.76 -10.97
N GLY A 32 8.86 -13.19 -9.96
CA GLY A 32 8.59 -14.59 -9.66
C GLY A 32 7.77 -15.28 -10.77
N VAL A 33 7.82 -16.61 -10.76
CA VAL A 33 7.07 -17.45 -11.72
C VAL A 33 5.58 -17.15 -11.63
N GLY A 34 4.93 -16.94 -12.77
CA GLY A 34 3.51 -16.59 -12.88
C GLY A 34 3.21 -15.10 -12.73
N TYR A 35 4.21 -14.26 -12.44
CA TYR A 35 4.07 -12.80 -12.29
C TYR A 35 4.84 -12.01 -13.35
N GLU A 36 5.51 -12.67 -14.30
CA GLU A 36 6.31 -12.06 -15.36
C GLU A 36 5.48 -11.14 -16.27
N TRP A 37 4.18 -11.42 -16.39
CA TRP A 37 3.24 -10.57 -17.12
C TRP A 37 3.21 -9.12 -16.62
N MET A 38 3.51 -8.89 -15.33
CA MET A 38 3.59 -7.55 -14.76
C MET A 38 4.77 -6.76 -15.34
N GLY A 39 5.82 -7.43 -15.80
CA GLY A 39 7.00 -6.82 -16.44
C GLY A 39 6.81 -6.54 -17.94
N THR A 40 5.58 -6.46 -18.44
CA THR A 40 5.27 -6.20 -19.86
C THR A 40 4.81 -4.76 -20.08
N TRP A 41 4.99 -4.23 -21.30
CA TRP A 41 4.50 -2.89 -21.67
C TRP A 41 2.99 -2.71 -21.46
N PRO A 42 2.11 -3.67 -21.83
CA PRO A 42 0.68 -3.55 -21.54
C PRO A 42 0.37 -3.44 -20.05
N ALA A 43 1.02 -4.23 -19.20
CA ALA A 43 0.83 -4.15 -17.75
C ALA A 43 1.33 -2.82 -17.18
N ALA A 44 2.51 -2.36 -17.61
CA ALA A 44 3.07 -1.07 -17.20
C ALA A 44 2.15 0.09 -17.60
N LEU A 45 1.59 0.07 -18.81
CA LEU A 45 0.62 1.08 -19.26
C LEU A 45 -0.67 1.02 -18.44
N ALA A 46 -1.21 -0.18 -18.18
CA ALA A 46 -2.40 -0.34 -17.37
C ALA A 46 -2.22 0.20 -15.95
N PHE A 47 -1.11 -0.15 -15.29
CA PHE A 47 -0.79 0.39 -13.96
C PHE A 47 -0.53 1.90 -14.02
N GLY A 48 0.14 2.41 -15.05
CA GLY A 48 0.38 3.84 -15.21
C GLY A 48 -0.91 4.65 -15.37
N VAL A 49 -1.85 4.17 -16.20
CA VAL A 49 -3.19 4.76 -16.32
C VAL A 49 -3.92 4.69 -14.98
N ALA A 50 -3.88 3.55 -14.30
CA ALA A 50 -4.51 3.39 -12.99
C ALA A 50 -3.91 4.32 -11.93
N VAL A 51 -2.59 4.59 -11.97
CA VAL A 51 -1.94 5.62 -11.13
C VAL A 51 -2.52 7.00 -11.43
N VAL A 52 -2.64 7.39 -12.70
CA VAL A 52 -3.21 8.70 -13.05
C VAL A 52 -4.66 8.81 -12.58
N LEU A 53 -5.48 7.78 -12.81
CA LEU A 53 -6.88 7.74 -12.35
C LEU A 53 -6.98 7.80 -10.83
N GLU A 54 -6.14 7.05 -10.11
CA GLU A 54 -6.07 7.10 -8.65
C GLU A 54 -5.62 8.48 -8.17
N LEU A 55 -4.59 9.08 -8.77
CA LEU A 55 -4.10 10.40 -8.37
C LEU A 55 -5.11 11.52 -8.64
N VAL A 56 -5.81 11.48 -9.77
CA VAL A 56 -6.78 12.53 -10.16
C VAL A 56 -8.12 12.33 -9.44
N GLY A 57 -8.64 11.10 -9.41
CA GLY A 57 -9.94 10.81 -8.82
C GLY A 57 -9.98 11.12 -7.33
N ASP A 58 -8.87 10.90 -6.63
CA ASP A 58 -8.77 11.08 -5.18
C ASP A 58 -8.69 12.55 -4.74
N LYS A 59 -8.87 13.50 -5.67
CA LYS A 59 -8.95 14.96 -5.44
C LYS A 59 -10.39 15.46 -5.58
N VAL A 60 -11.30 14.63 -6.08
CA VAL A 60 -12.71 14.96 -6.26
C VAL A 60 -13.51 14.32 -5.12
N PRO A 61 -14.16 15.08 -4.21
CA PRO A 61 -14.79 14.57 -2.98
C PRO A 61 -15.90 13.51 -3.13
N ALA A 62 -16.43 13.27 -4.34
CA ALA A 62 -17.36 12.16 -4.57
C ALA A 62 -16.61 10.90 -5.04
N VAL A 63 -15.53 11.11 -5.79
CA VAL A 63 -14.73 10.03 -6.37
C VAL A 63 -13.76 9.47 -5.34
N ASP A 64 -13.22 10.32 -4.44
CA ASP A 64 -12.33 9.90 -3.36
C ASP A 64 -13.01 8.91 -2.40
N HIS A 65 -14.29 9.12 -2.04
CA HIS A 65 -15.08 8.22 -1.22
C HIS A 65 -15.33 6.87 -1.91
N ALA A 66 -15.61 6.89 -3.21
CA ALA A 66 -15.77 5.66 -3.99
C ALA A 66 -14.45 4.89 -4.10
N LEU A 67 -13.34 5.59 -4.38
CA LEU A 67 -12.01 5.01 -4.45
C LEU A 67 -11.55 4.44 -3.10
N ASP A 68 -11.83 5.11 -1.99
CA ASP A 68 -11.54 4.60 -0.65
C ASP A 68 -12.38 3.36 -0.32
N GLY A 69 -13.66 3.34 -0.70
CA GLY A 69 -14.51 2.15 -0.53
C GLY A 69 -14.00 0.95 -1.32
N LEU A 70 -13.62 1.16 -2.59
CA LEU A 70 -12.99 0.12 -3.41
C LEU A 70 -11.59 -0.26 -2.89
N GLY A 71 -10.92 0.66 -2.20
CA GLY A 71 -9.59 0.50 -1.61
C GLY A 71 -9.50 -0.71 -0.68
N VAL A 72 -10.57 -1.03 0.05
CA VAL A 72 -10.68 -2.19 0.96
C VAL A 72 -10.39 -3.52 0.25
N VAL A 73 -10.63 -3.60 -1.05
CA VAL A 73 -10.35 -4.80 -1.86
C VAL A 73 -9.12 -4.59 -2.74
N ILE A 74 -9.06 -3.46 -3.45
CA ILE A 74 -8.03 -3.21 -4.45
C ILE A 74 -6.64 -3.13 -3.81
N LYS A 75 -6.50 -2.48 -2.65
CA LYS A 75 -5.20 -2.28 -2.01
C LYS A 75 -4.57 -3.58 -1.52
N PRO A 76 -5.30 -4.48 -0.81
CA PRO A 76 -4.73 -5.76 -0.41
C PRO A 76 -4.41 -6.65 -1.61
N VAL A 77 -5.20 -6.62 -2.69
CA VAL A 77 -4.88 -7.34 -3.93
C VAL A 77 -3.59 -6.79 -4.57
N ALA A 78 -3.46 -5.47 -4.71
CA ALA A 78 -2.26 -4.85 -5.25
C ALA A 78 -1.02 -5.16 -4.39
N ALA A 79 -1.16 -5.12 -3.07
CA ALA A 79 -0.10 -5.43 -2.13
C ALA A 79 0.32 -6.91 -2.16
N THR A 80 -0.66 -7.79 -2.39
CA THR A 80 -0.43 -9.21 -2.63
C THR A 80 0.43 -9.42 -3.87
N LEU A 81 0.04 -8.80 -4.99
CA LEU A 81 0.80 -8.86 -6.24
C LEU A 81 2.23 -8.33 -6.04
N ALA A 82 2.38 -7.17 -5.42
CA ALA A 82 3.71 -6.56 -5.17
C ALA A 82 4.63 -7.44 -4.32
N THR A 83 4.07 -8.19 -3.37
CA THR A 83 4.85 -9.10 -2.52
C THR A 83 5.14 -10.40 -3.25
N ALA A 84 4.11 -11.04 -3.80
CA ALA A 84 4.20 -12.34 -4.46
C ALA A 84 5.12 -12.30 -5.67
N SER A 85 5.05 -11.23 -6.48
CA SER A 85 5.91 -11.05 -7.65
C SER A 85 7.39 -10.93 -7.31
N MET A 86 7.75 -10.67 -6.05
CA MET A 86 9.13 -10.56 -5.58
C MET A 86 9.66 -11.85 -4.95
N ILE A 87 8.83 -12.90 -4.85
CA ILE A 87 9.22 -14.21 -4.33
C ILE A 87 9.60 -15.11 -5.51
N THR A 88 10.90 -15.39 -5.64
CA THR A 88 11.43 -16.26 -6.71
C THR A 88 11.61 -17.68 -6.20
N GLY A 89 11.34 -18.69 -7.03
CA GLY A 89 11.56 -20.11 -6.69
C GLY A 89 10.48 -20.72 -5.78
N MET A 90 9.34 -20.06 -5.66
CA MET A 90 8.15 -20.57 -4.94
C MET A 90 7.05 -20.88 -5.94
N ASP A 91 6.20 -21.86 -5.62
CA ASP A 91 4.95 -22.09 -6.34
C ASP A 91 4.11 -20.80 -6.41
N PRO A 92 3.52 -20.42 -7.56
CA PRO A 92 2.81 -19.15 -7.71
C PRO A 92 1.62 -18.98 -6.77
N LEU A 93 0.88 -20.06 -6.47
CA LEU A 93 -0.25 -20.02 -5.55
C LEU A 93 0.24 -19.81 -4.11
N LEU A 94 1.30 -20.51 -3.71
CA LEU A 94 1.91 -20.31 -2.38
C LEU A 94 2.46 -18.88 -2.23
N ALA A 95 3.11 -18.35 -3.28
CA ALA A 95 3.57 -16.96 -3.30
C ALA A 95 2.41 -15.96 -3.16
N ALA A 96 1.27 -16.23 -3.81
CA ALA A 96 0.06 -15.42 -3.66
C ALA A 96 -0.48 -15.44 -2.24
N VAL A 97 -0.56 -16.62 -1.60
CA VAL A 97 -1.02 -16.77 -0.21
C VAL A 97 -0.10 -16.02 0.76
N VAL A 98 1.22 -16.18 0.61
CA VAL A 98 2.20 -15.44 1.41
C VAL A 98 2.05 -13.94 1.18
N GLY A 99 1.91 -13.52 -0.08
CA GLY A 99 1.71 -12.11 -0.45
C GLY A 99 0.43 -11.51 0.16
N LEU A 100 -0.66 -12.29 0.23
CA LEU A 100 -1.91 -11.84 0.82
C LEU A 100 -1.78 -11.67 2.34
N ILE A 101 -1.24 -12.68 3.02
CA ILE A 101 -1.08 -12.66 4.48
C ILE A 101 -0.12 -11.54 4.91
N THR A 102 0.95 -11.33 4.16
CA THR A 102 2.00 -10.39 4.57
C THR A 102 1.78 -9.01 3.95
N GLY A 103 1.70 -8.92 2.63
CA GLY A 103 1.50 -7.68 1.89
C GLY A 103 0.08 -7.13 2.00
N GLY A 104 -0.93 -7.98 1.78
CA GLY A 104 -2.35 -7.59 1.86
C GLY A 104 -2.71 -6.98 3.21
N VAL A 105 -2.33 -7.65 4.30
CA VAL A 105 -2.52 -7.14 5.67
C VAL A 105 -1.75 -5.83 5.92
N ALA A 106 -0.50 -5.74 5.46
CA ALA A 106 0.31 -4.53 5.63
C ALA A 106 -0.33 -3.31 4.94
N ALA A 107 -0.86 -3.48 3.72
CA ALA A 107 -1.55 -2.42 3.00
C ALA A 107 -2.83 -1.97 3.70
N GLU A 108 -3.65 -2.92 4.18
CA GLU A 108 -4.90 -2.61 4.86
C GLU A 108 -4.68 -1.84 6.17
N VAL A 109 -3.64 -2.16 6.93
CA VAL A 109 -3.28 -1.39 8.14
C VAL A 109 -3.04 0.08 7.81
N ILE A 110 -2.35 0.36 6.71
CA ILE A 110 -2.07 1.73 6.25
C ILE A 110 -3.33 2.38 5.69
N HIS A 111 -4.11 1.66 4.89
CA HIS A 111 -5.36 2.15 4.29
C HIS A 111 -6.39 2.53 5.35
N LEU A 112 -6.59 1.71 6.37
CA LEU A 112 -7.47 2.00 7.50
C LEU A 112 -7.01 3.23 8.29
N GLY A 113 -5.69 3.47 8.36
CA GLY A 113 -5.14 4.70 8.91
C GLY A 113 -5.55 5.93 8.10
N LYS A 114 -5.37 5.87 6.78
CA LYS A 114 -5.83 6.89 5.82
C LYS A 114 -7.34 7.14 5.92
N ALA A 115 -8.15 6.09 5.90
CA ALA A 115 -9.61 6.19 5.96
C ALA A 115 -10.09 6.90 7.23
N LYS A 116 -9.42 6.67 8.37
CA LYS A 116 -9.70 7.40 9.62
C LYS A 116 -9.37 8.89 9.53
N LEU A 117 -8.26 9.25 8.89
CA LEU A 117 -7.90 10.66 8.67
C LEU A 117 -8.91 11.36 7.76
N ARG A 118 -9.40 10.68 6.72
CA ARG A 118 -10.42 11.22 5.82
C ARG A 118 -11.79 11.34 6.47
N LEU A 119 -12.17 10.38 7.30
CA LEU A 119 -13.39 10.47 8.10
C LEU A 119 -13.33 11.71 9.02
N ALA A 120 -12.21 11.92 9.69
CA ALA A 120 -12.01 13.10 10.53
C ALA A 120 -12.05 14.39 9.70
N SER A 121 -11.30 14.46 8.59
CA SER A 121 -11.31 15.62 7.68
C SER A 121 -12.70 15.94 7.17
N SER A 122 -13.45 14.93 6.74
CA SER A 122 -14.82 15.09 6.23
C SER A 122 -15.76 15.64 7.32
N ALA A 123 -15.64 15.13 8.55
CA ALA A 123 -16.43 15.58 9.69
C ALA A 123 -16.15 17.05 10.07
N PHE A 124 -14.89 17.51 9.97
CA PHE A 124 -14.51 18.87 10.38
C PHE A 124 -14.55 19.91 9.26
N THR A 125 -14.37 19.50 7.99
CA THR A 125 -14.19 20.43 6.85
C THR A 125 -15.26 20.29 5.77
N GLY A 126 -16.22 19.37 5.94
CA GLY A 126 -17.22 19.09 4.92
C GLY A 126 -16.60 18.58 3.61
N THR A 127 -15.59 17.70 3.71
CA THR A 127 -14.81 17.07 2.61
C THR A 127 -13.82 17.98 1.86
N ILE A 128 -13.84 19.30 2.07
CA ILE A 128 -12.95 20.27 1.39
C ILE A 128 -11.46 20.06 1.77
N GLY A 129 -11.18 19.49 2.94
CA GLY A 129 -9.82 19.14 3.38
C GLY A 129 -9.24 17.88 2.74
N ASN A 130 -10.07 17.01 2.13
CA ASN A 130 -9.61 15.72 1.61
C ASN A 130 -8.60 15.83 0.47
N PRO A 131 -8.71 16.78 -0.49
CA PRO A 131 -7.69 16.96 -1.53
C PRO A 131 -6.30 17.27 -0.96
N ILE A 132 -6.21 18.03 0.14
CA ILE A 132 -4.93 18.34 0.79
C ILE A 132 -4.31 17.08 1.38
N LEU A 133 -5.11 16.28 2.11
CA LEU A 133 -4.65 14.98 2.61
C LEU A 133 -4.23 14.06 1.47
N SER A 134 -4.98 14.06 0.37
CA SER A 134 -4.67 13.26 -0.82
C SER A 134 -3.33 13.62 -1.45
N VAL A 135 -2.95 14.92 -1.48
CA VAL A 135 -1.62 15.36 -1.93
C VAL A 135 -0.52 14.92 -0.96
N LEU A 136 -0.76 15.00 0.35
CA LEU A 136 0.21 14.52 1.35
C LEU A 136 0.41 13.00 1.24
N GLU A 137 -0.67 12.25 0.99
CA GLU A 137 -0.62 10.82 0.71
C GLU A 137 0.19 10.52 -0.55
N ASP A 138 0.06 11.32 -1.62
CA ASP A 138 0.84 11.18 -2.85
C ASP A 138 2.34 11.34 -2.58
N ILE A 139 2.70 12.40 -1.88
CA ILE A 139 4.09 12.71 -1.52
C ILE A 139 4.65 11.57 -0.67
N ALA A 140 3.90 11.14 0.36
CA ALA A 140 4.31 10.05 1.22
C ALA A 140 4.49 8.74 0.45
N ALA A 141 3.56 8.41 -0.45
CA ALA A 141 3.63 7.20 -1.27
C ALA A 141 4.82 7.25 -2.25
N PHE A 142 5.06 8.38 -2.89
CA PHE A 142 6.20 8.57 -3.79
C PHE A 142 7.53 8.33 -3.08
N PHE A 143 7.74 8.96 -1.92
CA PHE A 143 8.97 8.76 -1.14
C PHE A 143 9.06 7.35 -0.55
N ALA A 144 7.95 6.75 -0.12
CA ALA A 144 7.93 5.38 0.37
C ALA A 144 8.34 4.37 -0.71
N VAL A 145 7.84 4.54 -1.95
CA VAL A 145 8.30 3.75 -3.10
C VAL A 145 9.79 3.98 -3.36
N LEU A 146 10.24 5.23 -3.38
CA LEU A 146 11.64 5.57 -3.64
C LEU A 146 12.58 4.91 -2.60
N ILE A 147 12.22 4.99 -1.32
CA ILE A 147 12.97 4.36 -0.23
C ILE A 147 12.90 2.82 -0.36
N ALA A 148 11.75 2.25 -0.69
CA ALA A 148 11.60 0.80 -0.85
C ALA A 148 12.48 0.23 -1.97
N VAL A 149 12.66 1.00 -3.06
CA VAL A 149 13.47 0.62 -4.22
C VAL A 149 14.95 0.88 -3.98
N LEU A 150 15.33 2.09 -3.54
CA LEU A 150 16.73 2.48 -3.41
C LEU A 150 17.39 1.96 -2.13
N LEU A 151 16.62 1.88 -1.05
CA LEU A 151 17.11 1.56 0.29
C LEU A 151 16.20 0.50 0.97
N PRO A 152 16.08 -0.72 0.40
CA PRO A 152 15.11 -1.72 0.86
C PRO A 152 15.31 -2.12 2.33
N ALA A 153 16.56 -2.10 2.83
CA ALA A 153 16.85 -2.36 4.25
C ALA A 153 16.27 -1.26 5.16
N LEU A 154 16.39 0.02 4.76
CA LEU A 154 15.82 1.15 5.49
C LEU A 154 14.29 1.09 5.49
N ALA A 155 13.69 0.73 4.35
CA ALA A 155 12.24 0.55 4.25
C ALA A 155 11.71 -0.53 5.20
N LEU A 156 12.38 -1.69 5.23
CA LEU A 156 12.05 -2.77 6.15
C LEU A 156 12.25 -2.37 7.63
N PHE A 157 13.33 -1.65 7.93
CA PHE A 157 13.57 -1.13 9.27
C PHE A 157 12.45 -0.18 9.74
N GLY A 158 12.08 0.80 8.91
CA GLY A 158 10.98 1.71 9.19
C GLY A 158 9.65 0.99 9.40
N MET A 159 9.34 0.02 8.53
CA MET A 159 8.13 -0.82 8.66
C MET A 159 8.12 -1.62 9.96
N SER A 160 9.29 -2.15 10.37
CA SER A 160 9.44 -2.92 11.62
C SER A 160 9.22 -2.04 12.85
N LEU A 161 9.78 -0.82 12.85
CA LEU A 161 9.54 0.18 13.92
C LEU A 161 8.06 0.57 14.01
N PHE A 162 7.40 0.77 12.87
CA PHE A 162 5.98 1.10 12.83
C PHE A 162 5.12 -0.05 13.38
N ALA A 163 5.41 -1.29 12.99
CA ALA A 163 4.73 -2.48 13.53
C ALA A 163 4.92 -2.59 15.06
N LEU A 164 6.15 -2.40 15.56
CA LEU A 164 6.44 -2.39 17.00
C LEU A 164 5.67 -1.29 17.73
N PHE A 165 5.57 -0.10 17.14
CA PHE A 165 4.78 1.01 17.69
C PHE A 165 3.30 0.64 17.82
N LEU A 166 2.70 0.04 16.77
CA LEU A 166 1.31 -0.41 16.79
C LEU A 166 1.07 -1.48 17.85
N VAL A 167 1.93 -2.49 17.94
CA VAL A 167 1.85 -3.55 18.96
C VAL A 167 1.93 -2.95 20.36
N ARG A 168 2.88 -2.04 20.62
CA ARG A 168 3.00 -1.35 21.91
C ARG A 168 1.76 -0.52 22.25
N ARG A 169 1.17 0.16 21.27
CA ARG A 169 -0.07 0.94 21.48
C ARG A 169 -1.25 0.02 21.81
N TRP A 170 -1.39 -1.09 21.10
CA TRP A 170 -2.46 -2.05 21.34
C TRP A 170 -2.35 -2.71 22.72
N ARG A 171 -1.15 -3.19 23.10
CA ARG A 171 -0.89 -3.76 24.43
C ARG A 171 -1.20 -2.79 25.56
N ARG A 172 -0.84 -1.51 25.41
CA ARG A 172 -1.18 -0.47 26.41
C ARG A 172 -2.70 -0.28 26.55
N LYS A 173 -3.43 -0.21 25.43
CA LYS A 173 -4.89 -0.11 25.47
C LYS A 173 -5.56 -1.33 26.12
N ALA A 174 -5.09 -2.53 25.80
CA ALA A 174 -5.59 -3.77 26.39
C ALA A 174 -5.36 -3.81 27.91
N ALA A 175 -4.17 -3.42 28.36
CA ALA A 175 -3.85 -3.33 29.80
C ALA A 175 -4.73 -2.30 30.53
N MET A 176 -4.97 -1.13 29.93
CA MET A 176 -5.87 -0.11 30.50
C MET A 176 -7.32 -0.59 30.58
N SER A 177 -7.81 -1.30 29.56
CA SER A 177 -9.17 -1.85 29.55
C SER A 177 -9.35 -2.93 30.61
N ALA A 178 -8.35 -3.78 30.82
CA ALA A 178 -8.37 -4.83 31.86
C ALA A 178 -8.33 -4.24 33.28
N ALA A 179 -7.58 -3.15 33.48
CA ALA A 179 -7.52 -2.45 34.75
C ALA A 179 -8.80 -1.65 35.07
N ALA A 180 -9.57 -1.23 34.06
CA ALA A 180 -10.84 -0.54 34.25
C ALA A 180 -12.03 -1.49 34.51
N SER A 181 -11.86 -2.79 34.26
CA SER A 181 -12.87 -3.84 34.51
C SER A 181 -12.62 -4.64 35.79
N ALA A 182 -11.56 -4.33 36.54
CA ALA A 182 -11.19 -4.95 37.82
C ALA A 182 -11.50 -3.98 38.98
#